data_AF-A0A2V6N2R2-F1
#
_entry.id   AF-A0A2V6N2R2-F1
#
_cell.length_a   1.000
_cell.length_b   1.000
_cell.length_c   1.000
_cell.angle_alpha   90.00
_cell.angle_beta   90.00
_cell.angle_gamma   90.00
#
_symmetry.space_group_name_H-M   'P 1'
#
loop_
_entity.id
_entity.type
_entity.pdbx_description
1 polymer ?
#
loop_
_entity_poly.entity_id
_entity_poly.type
_entity_poly.pdbx_seq_one_letter_code
_entity_poly.pdbx_strand_id
1 'polypeptide(L)'
;MMRAAALLGFVAITLFAQEPNKDPDSFDIEPPLLIPNREDERLSNPQPGTAPAREVDLAKLEKELERARRNAASAERLCKIGALSKLEAEQRVLRCVHLEFDLANARLVCAKEEMLKKEKQLTAGEIAKTDLAQSETGLALAIEAAHAATAKRERAEIDAAEANVHRQEKLLAFGRARKSDVERAAQKLAELKSHKE
;
A
#
# COMPACT_ATOMS: atom_id res chain seq x y z
N MET A 1 36.11 45.02 51.67
CA MET A 1 35.23 43.93 52.13
C MET A 1 34.68 43.23 50.89
N MET A 2 34.87 41.90 50.83
CA MET A 2 34.26 40.84 50.01
C MET A 2 33.82 41.12 48.55
N ARG A 3 34.48 40.38 47.63
CA ARG A 3 34.11 40.09 46.23
C ARG A 3 33.36 38.76 46.16
N ALA A 4 32.32 38.65 45.32
CA ALA A 4 31.71 37.44 44.75
C ALA A 4 30.60 37.90 43.76
N ALA A 5 30.28 37.31 42.60
CA ALA A 5 30.75 36.14 41.86
C ALA A 5 30.34 36.30 40.36
N ALA A 6 31.14 35.78 39.41
CA ALA A 6 30.80 34.66 38.51
C ALA A 6 30.02 35.06 37.22
N LEU A 7 30.34 34.63 35.99
CA LEU A 7 31.24 33.60 35.47
C LEU A 7 31.62 33.97 34.02
N LEU A 8 32.94 33.99 33.75
CA LEU A 8 33.54 34.05 32.41
C LEU A 8 33.59 32.64 31.81
N GLY A 9 33.40 32.55 30.50
CA GLY A 9 33.53 31.31 29.75
C GLY A 9 34.95 30.74 29.72
N PHE A 10 35.07 29.47 29.35
CA PHE A 10 36.34 28.84 29.02
C PHE A 10 36.15 27.84 27.88
N VAL A 11 36.73 28.18 26.73
CA VAL A 11 37.18 27.25 25.70
C VAL A 11 38.67 27.08 25.92
N ALA A 12 39.14 25.85 26.13
CA ALA A 12 40.56 25.50 25.97
C ALA A 12 40.70 24.02 25.66
N ILE A 13 41.13 23.75 24.43
CA ILE A 13 41.57 22.46 23.91
C ILE A 13 42.98 22.20 24.47
N THR A 14 43.20 21.04 25.09
CA THR A 14 44.56 20.59 25.43
C THR A 14 44.84 19.26 24.74
N LEU A 15 45.63 19.37 23.67
CA LEU A 15 46.56 18.35 23.19
C LEU A 15 47.53 17.96 24.31
N PHE A 16 47.76 16.66 24.49
CA PHE A 16 49.03 16.15 25.02
C PHE A 16 49.51 14.98 24.16
N ALA A 17 50.82 15.03 23.90
CA ALA A 17 51.56 14.29 22.92
C ALA A 17 52.11 12.96 23.44
N GLN A 18 52.07 11.95 22.56
CA GLN A 18 53.13 11.01 22.17
C GLN A 18 54.10 10.47 23.24
N GLU A 19 54.11 9.14 23.42
CA GLU A 19 55.34 8.34 23.42
C GLU A 19 55.16 7.01 22.65
N PRO A 20 56.24 6.44 22.08
CA PRO A 20 56.18 5.48 20.98
C PRO A 20 56.36 4.02 21.44
N ASN A 21 56.18 3.11 20.48
CA ASN A 21 56.76 1.76 20.42
C ASN A 21 55.88 0.61 20.93
N LYS A 22 55.16 -0.02 20.00
CA LYS A 22 55.40 -1.40 19.54
C LYS A 22 54.22 -1.80 18.66
N ASP A 23 54.49 -2.21 17.42
CA ASP A 23 53.53 -2.98 16.63
C ASP A 23 53.23 -4.29 17.39
N PRO A 24 51.95 -4.56 17.65
CA PRO A 24 51.44 -5.87 17.29
C PRO A 24 50.14 -5.73 16.51
N ASP A 25 50.15 -6.37 15.35
CA ASP A 25 49.00 -6.79 14.57
C ASP A 25 48.18 -5.69 13.89
N SER A 26 48.25 -5.75 12.56
CA SER A 26 47.29 -5.17 11.62
C SER A 26 45.89 -5.29 12.21
N PHE A 27 45.27 -4.15 12.54
CA PHE A 27 43.82 -4.13 12.68
C PHE A 27 43.26 -4.24 11.27
N ASP A 28 43.22 -5.46 10.75
CA ASP A 28 42.36 -5.87 9.66
C ASP A 28 40.92 -5.74 10.18
N ILE A 29 40.42 -4.50 10.23
CA ILE A 29 39.01 -4.23 10.46
C ILE A 29 38.33 -4.71 9.18
N GLU A 30 37.85 -5.95 9.22
CA GLU A 30 37.07 -6.53 8.14
C GLU A 30 35.87 -5.59 7.90
N PRO A 31 35.74 -5.04 6.67
CA PRO A 31 34.58 -4.21 6.36
C PRO A 31 33.32 -5.04 6.63
N PRO A 32 32.29 -4.46 7.28
CA PRO A 32 31.08 -5.20 7.58
C PRO A 32 30.55 -5.83 6.30
N LEU A 33 30.45 -7.16 6.30
CA LEU A 33 29.95 -7.91 5.16
C LEU A 33 28.59 -7.31 4.74
N LEU A 34 28.49 -6.88 3.48
CA LEU A 34 27.19 -6.57 2.90
C LEU A 34 26.33 -7.82 3.09
N ILE A 35 25.25 -7.71 3.87
CA ILE A 35 24.23 -8.74 3.96
C ILE A 35 23.83 -9.02 2.51
N PRO A 36 24.07 -10.24 1.98
CA PRO A 36 23.70 -10.59 0.62
C PRO A 36 22.23 -10.27 0.46
N ASN A 37 21.91 -9.49 -0.58
CA ASN A 37 20.59 -8.98 -0.93
C ASN A 37 19.49 -9.73 -0.18
N ARG A 38 18.90 -9.09 0.84
CA ARG A 38 17.54 -9.45 1.26
C ARG A 38 16.79 -9.59 -0.02
N GLU A 39 16.34 -10.81 -0.29
CA GLU A 39 15.72 -11.22 -1.55
C GLU A 39 14.95 -10.03 -2.07
N ASP A 40 15.34 -9.55 -3.27
CA ASP A 40 14.51 -8.63 -4.01
C ASP A 40 13.12 -9.24 -3.93
N GLU A 41 12.24 -8.65 -3.11
CA GLU A 41 10.83 -8.93 -3.13
C GLU A 41 10.51 -8.68 -4.59
N ARG A 42 10.43 -9.78 -5.35
CA ARG A 42 10.27 -9.73 -6.79
C ARG A 42 9.05 -8.87 -6.97
N LEU A 43 9.29 -7.62 -7.36
CA LEU A 43 8.29 -6.72 -7.88
C LEU A 43 7.69 -7.57 -8.98
N SER A 44 6.53 -8.12 -8.66
CA SER A 44 5.87 -9.14 -9.45
C SER A 44 5.46 -8.41 -10.71
N ASN A 45 6.35 -8.43 -11.70
CA ASN A 45 6.05 -7.99 -13.03
C ASN A 45 4.97 -8.97 -13.49
N PRO A 46 3.72 -8.53 -13.72
CA PRO A 46 2.69 -9.45 -14.15
C PRO A 46 3.06 -9.88 -15.57
N GLN A 47 3.58 -11.09 -15.70
CA GLN A 47 3.71 -11.76 -16.97
C GLN A 47 2.28 -12.08 -17.45
N PRO A 48 1.82 -11.57 -18.61
CA PRO A 48 0.51 -11.91 -19.12
C PRO A 48 0.60 -13.34 -19.65
N GLY A 49 -0.08 -14.29 -19.00
CA GLY A 49 -0.30 -15.60 -19.63
C GLY A 49 -0.37 -16.82 -18.73
N THR A 50 -0.18 -16.72 -17.42
CA THR A 50 -0.53 -17.84 -16.54
C THR A 50 -0.92 -17.27 -15.20
N ALA A 51 -2.21 -17.30 -14.88
CA ALA A 51 -2.62 -17.18 -13.50
C ALA A 51 -2.19 -18.48 -12.81
N PRO A 52 -1.13 -18.51 -11.97
CA PRO A 52 -1.21 -19.48 -10.89
C PRO A 52 -2.50 -19.11 -10.18
N ALA A 53 -3.35 -20.10 -9.92
CA ALA A 53 -4.39 -19.95 -8.92
C ALA A 53 -3.65 -19.62 -7.62
N ARG A 54 -3.40 -18.32 -7.39
CA ARG A 54 -2.91 -17.81 -6.13
C ARG A 54 -4.00 -18.22 -5.20
N GLU A 55 -3.73 -19.22 -4.37
CA GLU A 55 -4.60 -19.54 -3.25
C GLU A 55 -4.62 -18.27 -2.41
N VAL A 56 -5.65 -17.45 -2.63
CA VAL A 56 -5.73 -16.11 -2.06
C VAL A 56 -6.06 -16.32 -0.60
N ASP A 57 -5.05 -16.15 0.24
CA ASP A 57 -5.20 -16.25 1.68
C ASP A 57 -6.04 -15.06 2.20
N LEU A 58 -7.32 -15.34 2.44
CA LEU A 58 -8.29 -14.36 2.93
C LEU A 58 -7.82 -13.68 4.23
N ALA A 59 -7.19 -14.43 5.13
CA ALA A 59 -6.71 -13.91 6.40
C ALA A 59 -5.54 -12.93 6.21
N LYS A 60 -4.67 -13.18 5.23
CA LYS A 60 -3.62 -12.22 4.85
C LYS A 60 -4.22 -10.93 4.28
N LEU A 61 -5.20 -11.03 3.37
CA LEU A 61 -5.87 -9.85 2.81
C LEU A 61 -6.58 -9.01 3.87
N GLU A 62 -7.26 -9.64 4.82
CA GLU A 62 -7.90 -8.95 5.95
C GLU A 62 -6.87 -8.21 6.81
N LYS A 63 -5.77 -8.86 7.16
CA LYS A 63 -4.67 -8.24 7.92
C LYS A 63 -4.02 -7.09 7.16
N GLU A 64 -3.82 -7.23 5.86
CA GLU A 64 -3.30 -6.15 5.01
C GLU A 64 -4.25 -4.97 4.94
N LEU A 65 -5.55 -5.22 4.80
CA LEU A 65 -6.58 -4.18 4.79
C LEU A 65 -6.63 -3.43 6.13
N GLU A 66 -6.58 -4.12 7.26
CA GLU A 66 -6.51 -3.46 8.56
C GLU A 66 -5.26 -2.60 8.71
N ARG A 67 -4.11 -3.12 8.26
CA ARG A 67 -2.85 -2.37 8.26
C ARG A 67 -2.95 -1.14 7.37
N ALA A 68 -3.55 -1.27 6.18
CA ALA A 68 -3.77 -0.17 5.26
C ALA A 68 -4.69 0.89 5.86
N ARG A 69 -5.79 0.51 6.53
CA ARG A 69 -6.68 1.43 7.23
C ARG A 69 -5.97 2.22 8.32
N ARG A 70 -5.17 1.53 9.16
CA ARG A 70 -4.34 2.18 10.19
C ARG A 70 -3.32 3.15 9.57
N ASN A 71 -2.71 2.77 8.45
CA ASN A 71 -1.75 3.60 7.72
C ASN A 71 -2.42 4.83 7.07
N ALA A 72 -3.60 4.67 6.47
CA ALA A 72 -4.36 5.79 5.91
C ALA A 72 -4.75 6.79 7.00
N ALA A 73 -5.21 6.30 8.17
CA ALA A 73 -5.56 7.15 9.31
C ALA A 73 -4.34 7.86 9.95
N SER A 74 -3.16 7.25 9.95
CA SER A 74 -1.94 7.95 10.39
C SER A 74 -1.46 8.96 9.35
N ALA A 75 -1.55 8.64 8.07
CA ALA A 75 -1.15 9.53 6.99
C ALA A 75 -2.01 10.79 6.88
N GLU A 76 -3.30 10.72 7.20
CA GLU A 76 -4.15 11.90 7.29
C GLU A 76 -3.61 12.89 8.35
N ARG A 77 -3.23 12.38 9.52
CA ARG A 77 -2.63 13.20 10.60
C ARG A 77 -1.30 13.80 10.18
N LEU A 78 -0.44 13.00 9.55
CA LEU A 78 0.86 13.46 9.04
C LEU A 78 0.72 14.50 7.92
N CYS A 79 -0.30 14.37 7.07
CA CYS A 79 -0.60 15.37 6.04
C CYS A 79 -1.04 16.71 6.64
N LYS A 80 -1.86 16.68 7.72
CA LYS A 80 -2.32 17.91 8.39
C LYS A 80 -1.18 18.72 9.01
N ILE A 81 -0.14 18.05 9.53
CA ILE A 81 1.04 18.71 10.10
C ILE A 81 2.12 19.03 9.05
N GLY A 82 1.86 18.74 7.77
CA GLY A 82 2.79 18.98 6.67
C GLY A 82 3.97 18.02 6.58
N ALA A 83 3.97 16.93 7.36
CA ALA A 83 5.01 15.89 7.31
C ALA A 83 4.87 14.97 6.09
N LEU A 84 3.66 14.86 5.53
CA LEU A 84 3.39 14.14 4.28
C LEU A 84 2.65 15.05 3.30
N SER A 85 2.84 14.78 2.00
CA SER A 85 2.08 15.45 0.96
C SER A 85 0.64 14.94 0.90
N LYS A 86 -0.27 15.79 0.40
CA LYS A 86 -1.67 15.41 0.18
C LYS A 86 -1.81 14.21 -0.77
N LEU A 87 -0.96 14.15 -1.79
CA LEU A 87 -0.93 13.05 -2.76
C LEU A 87 -0.66 11.70 -2.07
N GLU A 88 0.32 11.65 -1.17
CA GLU A 88 0.67 10.42 -0.46
C GLU A 88 -0.41 9.98 0.54
N ALA A 89 -1.17 10.93 1.11
CA ALA A 89 -2.32 10.60 1.95
C ALA A 89 -3.46 10.00 1.12
N GLU A 90 -3.79 10.62 -0.02
CA GLU A 90 -4.81 10.13 -0.96
C GLU A 90 -4.46 8.73 -1.50
N GLN A 91 -3.20 8.47 -1.85
CA GLN A 91 -2.74 7.16 -2.33
C GLN A 91 -2.97 6.04 -1.30
N ARG A 92 -2.77 6.32 -0.01
CA ARG A 92 -3.02 5.33 1.05
C ARG A 92 -4.50 5.04 1.24
N VAL A 93 -5.36 6.06 1.07
CA VAL A 93 -6.82 5.86 1.07
C VAL A 93 -7.24 5.02 -0.14
N LEU A 94 -6.70 5.31 -1.33
CA LEU A 94 -6.98 4.53 -2.54
C LEU A 94 -6.53 3.07 -2.39
N ARG A 95 -5.38 2.82 -1.74
CA ARG A 95 -4.92 1.46 -1.43
C ARG A 95 -5.91 0.68 -0.56
N CYS A 96 -6.57 1.32 0.40
CA CYS A 96 -7.62 0.67 1.19
C CYS A 96 -8.78 0.20 0.31
N VAL A 97 -9.21 1.03 -0.65
CA VAL A 97 -10.30 0.69 -1.57
C VAL A 97 -9.91 -0.47 -2.48
N HIS A 98 -8.68 -0.51 -2.98
CA HIS A 98 -8.18 -1.65 -3.76
C HIS A 98 -8.15 -2.95 -2.94
N LEU A 99 -7.67 -2.91 -1.70
CA LEU A 99 -7.66 -4.10 -0.83
C LEU A 99 -9.07 -4.56 -0.45
N GLU A 100 -10.03 -3.63 -0.28
CA GLU A 100 -11.44 -3.97 -0.08
C GLU A 100 -12.04 -4.69 -1.30
N PHE A 101 -11.72 -4.22 -2.50
CA PHE A 101 -12.10 -4.87 -3.76
C PHE A 101 -11.49 -6.27 -3.89
N ASP A 102 -10.19 -6.40 -3.63
CA ASP A 102 -9.48 -7.69 -3.73
C ASP A 102 -10.07 -8.71 -2.75
N LEU A 103 -10.35 -8.29 -1.52
CA LEU A 103 -10.97 -9.14 -0.50
C LEU A 103 -12.39 -9.56 -0.89
N ALA A 104 -13.22 -8.63 -1.39
CA ALA A 104 -14.58 -8.95 -1.81
C ALA A 104 -14.59 -9.97 -2.97
N ASN A 105 -13.70 -9.80 -3.94
CA ASN A 105 -13.54 -10.75 -5.05
C ASN A 105 -13.00 -12.11 -4.59
N ALA A 106 -12.04 -12.12 -3.67
CA ALA A 106 -11.54 -13.37 -3.11
C ALA A 106 -12.66 -14.15 -2.39
N ARG A 107 -13.50 -13.46 -1.61
CA ARG A 107 -14.68 -14.06 -0.98
C ARG A 107 -15.69 -14.58 -2.01
N LEU A 108 -15.91 -13.86 -3.11
CA LEU A 108 -16.77 -14.32 -4.20
C LEU A 108 -16.24 -15.60 -4.85
N VAL A 109 -14.92 -15.70 -5.07
CA VAL A 109 -14.30 -16.90 -5.62
C VAL A 109 -14.48 -18.08 -4.65
N CYS A 110 -14.20 -17.89 -3.36
CA CYS A 110 -14.42 -18.94 -2.35
C CYS A 110 -15.88 -19.40 -2.30
N ALA A 111 -16.84 -18.47 -2.31
CA ALA A 111 -18.26 -18.81 -2.30
C ALA A 111 -18.69 -19.59 -3.56
N LYS A 112 -18.14 -19.26 -4.74
CA LYS A 112 -18.39 -20.01 -5.98
C LYS A 112 -17.82 -21.43 -5.89
N GLU A 113 -16.61 -21.59 -5.36
CA GLU A 113 -15.99 -22.91 -5.18
C GLU A 113 -16.76 -23.77 -4.18
N GLU A 114 -17.24 -23.20 -3.08
CA GLU A 114 -18.10 -23.89 -2.11
C GLU A 114 -19.42 -24.34 -2.74
N MET A 115 -20.06 -23.49 -3.54
CA MET A 115 -21.26 -23.85 -4.29
C MET A 115 -21.00 -25.02 -5.25
N LEU A 116 -19.92 -24.95 -6.03
CA LEU A 116 -19.55 -26.05 -6.94
C LEU A 116 -19.25 -27.36 -6.20
N LYS A 117 -18.64 -27.29 -5.00
CA LYS A 117 -18.39 -28.48 -4.16
C LYS A 117 -19.71 -29.08 -3.68
N LYS A 118 -20.64 -28.28 -3.19
CA LYS A 118 -21.95 -28.76 -2.73
C LYS A 118 -22.82 -29.28 -3.87
N GLU A 119 -22.80 -28.64 -5.04
CA GLU A 119 -23.51 -29.14 -6.22
C GLU A 119 -23.03 -30.54 -6.62
N LYS A 120 -21.71 -30.79 -6.58
CA LYS A 120 -21.16 -32.14 -6.81
C LYS A 120 -21.64 -33.15 -5.77
N GLN A 121 -21.64 -32.78 -4.49
CA GLN A 121 -22.16 -33.63 -3.42
C GLN A 121 -23.67 -33.93 -3.59
N LEU A 122 -24.45 -32.93 -4.05
CA LEU A 122 -25.87 -33.14 -4.36
C LEU A 122 -26.04 -34.14 -5.51
N THR A 123 -25.25 -34.02 -6.58
CA THR A 123 -25.31 -34.96 -7.71
C THR A 123 -24.87 -36.38 -7.32
N ALA A 124 -23.99 -36.50 -6.33
CA ALA A 124 -23.59 -37.78 -5.73
C ALA A 124 -24.64 -38.34 -4.74
N GLY A 125 -25.68 -37.56 -4.41
CA GLY A 125 -26.71 -37.93 -3.45
C GLY A 125 -26.27 -37.84 -1.99
N GLU A 126 -25.15 -37.19 -1.70
CA GLU A 126 -24.56 -37.08 -0.36
C GLU A 126 -25.22 -36.01 0.52
N ILE A 127 -25.87 -35.01 -0.10
CA ILE A 127 -26.56 -33.91 0.59
C ILE A 127 -27.98 -33.70 0.05
N ALA A 128 -28.86 -33.11 0.88
CA ALA A 128 -30.19 -32.75 0.46
C ALA A 128 -30.21 -31.36 -0.19
N LYS A 129 -31.22 -31.08 -1.04
CA LYS A 129 -31.39 -29.76 -1.66
C LYS A 129 -31.55 -28.63 -0.64
N THR A 130 -32.08 -28.93 0.55
CA THR A 130 -32.20 -27.98 1.67
C THR A 130 -30.85 -27.48 2.16
N ASP A 131 -29.78 -28.25 1.98
CA ASP A 131 -28.43 -27.94 2.48
C ASP A 131 -27.68 -26.97 1.54
N LEU A 132 -28.24 -26.70 0.35
CA LEU A 132 -27.76 -25.69 -0.60
C LEU A 132 -28.23 -24.27 -0.24
N ALA A 133 -29.41 -24.13 0.37
CA ALA A 133 -30.05 -22.82 0.57
C ALA A 133 -29.15 -21.81 1.33
N GLN A 134 -28.39 -22.28 2.33
CA GLN A 134 -27.44 -21.42 3.05
C GLN A 134 -26.24 -21.00 2.18
N SER A 135 -25.76 -21.86 1.29
CA SER A 135 -24.65 -21.50 0.40
C SER A 135 -25.10 -20.65 -0.78
N GLU A 136 -26.33 -20.83 -1.26
CA GLU A 136 -26.93 -19.95 -2.27
C GLU A 136 -27.09 -18.52 -1.75
N THR A 137 -27.60 -18.37 -0.52
CA THR A 137 -27.68 -17.06 0.14
C THR A 137 -26.30 -16.45 0.39
N GLY A 138 -25.32 -17.25 0.83
CA GLY A 138 -23.93 -16.82 0.97
C GLY A 138 -23.30 -16.35 -0.35
N LEU A 139 -23.54 -17.08 -1.45
CA LEU A 139 -23.09 -16.70 -2.78
C LEU A 139 -23.73 -15.39 -3.25
N ALA A 140 -25.04 -15.23 -3.06
CA ALA A 140 -25.75 -14.01 -3.42
C ALA A 140 -25.18 -12.78 -2.68
N LEU A 141 -24.92 -12.90 -1.38
CA LEU A 141 -24.29 -11.83 -0.59
C LEU A 141 -22.85 -11.53 -1.07
N ALA A 142 -22.09 -12.56 -1.43
CA ALA A 142 -20.74 -12.38 -1.96
C ALA A 142 -20.73 -11.69 -3.33
N ILE A 143 -21.72 -11.99 -4.19
CA ILE A 143 -21.94 -11.32 -5.47
C ILE A 143 -22.24 -9.84 -5.25
N GLU A 144 -23.21 -9.53 -4.38
CA GLU A 144 -23.58 -8.15 -4.06
C GLU A 144 -22.39 -7.37 -3.50
N ALA A 145 -21.65 -7.96 -2.55
CA ALA A 145 -20.47 -7.34 -1.96
C ALA A 145 -19.36 -7.07 -3.00
N ALA A 146 -19.12 -8.00 -3.93
CA ALA A 146 -18.15 -7.81 -5.00
C ALA A 146 -18.57 -6.72 -5.99
N HIS A 147 -19.85 -6.66 -6.37
CA HIS A 147 -20.37 -5.57 -7.21
C HIS A 147 -20.27 -4.21 -6.52
N ALA A 148 -20.65 -4.12 -5.25
CA ALA A 148 -20.54 -2.89 -4.47
C ALA A 148 -19.07 -2.44 -4.35
N ALA A 149 -18.15 -3.37 -4.10
CA ALA A 149 -16.72 -3.07 -4.03
C ALA A 149 -16.13 -2.65 -5.38
N THR A 150 -16.61 -3.24 -6.48
CA THR A 150 -16.23 -2.85 -7.86
C THR A 150 -16.66 -1.41 -8.14
N ALA A 151 -17.93 -1.08 -7.91
CA ALA A 151 -18.45 0.27 -8.10
C ALA A 151 -17.72 1.30 -7.21
N LYS A 152 -17.41 0.93 -5.96
CA LYS A 152 -16.63 1.76 -5.04
C LYS A 152 -15.22 2.02 -5.55
N ARG A 153 -14.55 0.99 -6.06
CA ARG A 153 -13.21 1.08 -6.64
C ARG A 153 -13.18 1.99 -7.86
N GLU A 154 -14.07 1.75 -8.82
CA GLU A 154 -14.18 2.57 -10.03
C GLU A 154 -14.40 4.03 -9.70
N ARG A 155 -15.32 4.32 -8.76
CA ARG A 155 -15.58 5.68 -8.30
C ARG A 155 -14.33 6.31 -7.68
N ALA A 156 -13.63 5.59 -6.80
CA ALA A 156 -12.42 6.08 -6.16
C ALA A 156 -11.28 6.33 -7.17
N GLU A 157 -11.16 5.51 -8.21
CA GLU A 157 -10.17 5.70 -9.28
C GLU A 157 -10.47 6.95 -10.13
N ILE A 158 -11.74 7.18 -10.45
CA ILE A 158 -12.19 8.40 -11.13
C ILE A 158 -11.91 9.63 -10.25
N ASP A 159 -12.34 9.62 -8.98
CA ASP A 159 -12.14 10.74 -8.07
C ASP A 159 -10.63 11.06 -7.88
N ALA A 160 -9.78 10.03 -7.81
CA ALA A 160 -8.32 10.19 -7.74
C ALA A 160 -7.72 10.77 -9.04
N ALA A 161 -8.24 10.37 -10.20
CA ALA A 161 -7.82 10.91 -11.49
C ALA A 161 -8.25 12.38 -11.65
N GLU A 162 -9.46 12.75 -11.24
CA GLU A 162 -9.95 14.13 -11.21
C GLU A 162 -9.08 15.02 -10.30
N ALA A 163 -8.77 14.54 -9.10
CA ALA A 163 -7.87 15.23 -8.18
C ALA A 163 -6.46 15.42 -8.77
N ASN A 164 -5.98 14.47 -9.57
CA ASN A 164 -4.71 14.59 -10.27
C ASN A 164 -4.75 15.65 -11.38
N VAL A 165 -5.79 15.66 -12.23
CA VAL A 165 -5.96 16.70 -13.27
C VAL A 165 -5.91 18.09 -12.64
N HIS A 166 -6.71 18.29 -11.59
CA HIS A 166 -6.76 19.57 -10.89
C HIS A 166 -5.42 19.99 -10.27
N ARG A 167 -4.62 19.03 -9.79
CA ARG A 167 -3.25 19.30 -9.34
C ARG A 167 -2.34 19.73 -10.49
N GLN A 168 -2.39 19.05 -11.62
CA GLN A 168 -1.55 19.40 -12.77
C GLN A 168 -1.91 20.77 -13.33
N GLU A 169 -3.19 21.13 -13.38
CA GLU A 169 -3.66 22.47 -13.76
C GLU A 169 -3.10 23.55 -12.84
N LYS A 170 -3.15 23.32 -11.51
CA LYS A 170 -2.56 24.24 -10.53
C LYS A 170 -1.05 24.37 -10.70
N LEU A 171 -0.34 23.26 -10.89
CA LEU A 171 1.10 23.29 -11.11
C LEU A 171 1.46 24.01 -12.41
N LEU A 172 0.67 23.85 -13.47
CA LEU A 172 0.82 24.57 -14.73
C LEU A 172 0.62 26.07 -14.53
N ALA A 173 -0.42 26.48 -13.79
CA ALA A 173 -0.67 27.88 -13.45
C ALA A 173 0.49 28.52 -12.66
N PHE A 174 1.18 27.74 -11.82
CA PHE A 174 2.39 28.18 -11.11
C PHE A 174 3.69 28.05 -11.92
N GLY A 175 3.62 27.62 -13.19
CA GLY A 175 4.81 27.41 -14.04
C GLY A 175 5.67 26.22 -13.64
N ARG A 176 5.13 25.28 -12.86
CA ARG A 176 5.84 24.10 -12.32
C ARG A 176 5.51 22.79 -13.05
N ALA A 177 4.54 22.80 -13.96
CA ALA A 177 4.20 21.65 -14.82
C ALA A 177 4.08 22.10 -16.29
N ARG A 178 4.06 21.13 -17.20
CA ARG A 178 3.92 21.33 -18.65
C ARG A 178 2.48 21.05 -19.09
N LYS A 179 2.09 21.61 -20.24
CA LYS A 179 0.78 21.33 -20.86
C LYS A 179 0.56 19.82 -21.09
N SER A 180 1.61 19.11 -21.49
CA SER A 180 1.62 17.65 -21.67
C SER A 180 1.25 16.87 -20.41
N ASP A 181 1.55 17.40 -19.21
CA ASP A 181 1.25 16.73 -17.95
C ASP A 181 -0.25 16.78 -17.65
N VAL A 182 -0.88 17.93 -17.94
CA VAL A 182 -2.34 18.12 -17.85
C VAL A 182 -3.06 17.25 -18.88
N GLU A 183 -2.60 17.26 -20.13
CA GLU A 183 -3.17 16.44 -21.21
C GLU A 183 -3.13 14.95 -20.87
N ARG A 184 -1.99 14.45 -20.38
CA ARG A 184 -1.86 13.05 -19.95
C ARG A 184 -2.80 12.71 -18.79
N ALA A 185 -2.93 13.61 -17.81
CA ALA A 185 -3.84 13.41 -16.68
C ALA A 185 -5.31 13.39 -17.14
N ALA A 186 -5.68 14.29 -18.05
CA ALA A 186 -7.02 14.37 -18.62
C ALA A 186 -7.35 13.14 -19.49
N GLN A 187 -6.39 12.67 -20.29
CA GLN A 187 -6.54 11.44 -21.07
C GLN A 187 -6.81 10.24 -20.16
N LYS A 188 -6.03 10.07 -19.10
CA LYS A 188 -6.24 8.99 -18.12
C LYS A 188 -7.64 9.06 -17.46
N LEU A 189 -8.11 10.26 -17.15
CA LEU A 189 -9.46 10.45 -16.62
C LEU A 189 -10.54 10.07 -17.65
N ALA A 190 -10.34 10.44 -18.91
CA ALA A 190 -11.26 10.09 -19.99
C ALA A 190 -11.30 8.57 -20.22
N GLU A 191 -10.15 7.89 -20.22
CA GLU A 191 -10.05 6.43 -20.30
C GLU A 191 -10.86 5.76 -19.19
N LEU A 192 -10.67 6.17 -17.93
CA LEU A 192 -11.41 5.62 -16.79
C LEU A 192 -12.93 5.86 -16.87
N LYS A 193 -13.36 7.01 -17.40
CA LYS A 193 -14.79 7.31 -17.59
C LYS A 193 -15.39 6.51 -18.74
N SER A 194 -14.63 6.27 -19.81
CA SER A 194 -15.09 5.49 -20.97
C SER A 194 -15.32 4.02 -20.64
N HIS A 195 -14.61 3.46 -19.66
CA HIS A 195 -14.77 2.06 -19.24
C HIS A 195 -15.99 1.82 -18.35
N LYS A 196 -16.72 2.89 -17.98
CA LYS A 196 -17.95 2.82 -17.19
C LYS A 196 -19.23 2.82 -18.06
N GLU A 197 -19.12 3.24 -19.32
CA GLU A 197 -20.22 3.21 -20.31
C GLU A 197 -20.28 1.85 -21.01
#